data_AF-A0A7S0VSB8-F1
#
_entry.id   AF-A0A7S0VSB8-F1
#
_cell.length_a   1.000
_cell.length_b   1.000
_cell.length_c   1.000
_cell.angle_alpha   90.00
_cell.angle_beta   90.00
_cell.angle_gamma   90.00
#
_symmetry.space_group_name_H-M   'P 1'
#
loop_
_entity.id
_entity.type
_entity.pdbx_description
1 polymer ?
#
loop_
_entity_poly.entity_id
_entity_poly.type
_entity_poly.pdbx_seq_one_letter_code
_entity_poly.pdbx_strand_id
1 'polypeptide(L)'
;KGGTAVYAWGRGGEGQLGNEGRLSHPRPSKMVGRILEDGEAEGLYGVKAVDVAAGMWHTLIVAHNGIVLACGRGIEGQLGDEDPPPYQLLPCRVHELYKKRVVATSAAAGRDHSVILDRQRRVWTWGSGANGRLGG
;
A
#
# COMPACT_ATOMS: atom_id res chain seq x y z
N LYS A 1 -12.93 14.76 14.75
CA LYS A 1 -11.68 15.49 14.40
C LYS A 1 -11.10 14.81 13.17
N GLY A 2 -10.88 15.58 12.09
CA GLY A 2 -10.92 15.14 10.69
C GLY A 2 -10.09 13.91 10.32
N GLY A 3 -10.71 12.98 9.61
CA GLY A 3 -10.00 11.91 8.93
C GLY A 3 -9.15 12.50 7.81
N THR A 4 -7.90 12.04 7.68
CA THR A 4 -7.04 12.41 6.56
C THR A 4 -7.58 11.73 5.30
N ALA A 5 -8.07 12.51 4.34
CA ALA A 5 -8.40 11.98 3.02
C ALA A 5 -7.13 11.89 2.17
N VAL A 6 -6.95 10.75 1.49
CA VAL A 6 -5.90 10.56 0.49
C VAL A 6 -6.52 10.65 -0.89
N TYR A 7 -5.90 11.39 -1.79
CA TYR A 7 -6.31 11.52 -3.17
C TYR A 7 -5.19 11.08 -4.10
N ALA A 8 -5.55 10.39 -5.17
CA ALA A 8 -4.64 9.94 -6.21
C ALA A 8 -5.23 10.22 -7.60
N TRP A 9 -4.34 10.47 -8.56
CA TRP A 9 -4.69 10.70 -9.97
C TRP A 9 -3.56 10.19 -10.86
N GLY A 10 -3.83 10.10 -12.16
CA GLY A 10 -2.93 9.56 -13.17
C GLY A 10 -3.38 8.17 -13.61
N ARG A 11 -2.40 7.31 -13.90
CA ARG A 11 -2.61 5.95 -14.40
C ARG A 11 -3.24 5.07 -13.32
N GLY A 12 -4.36 4.40 -13.64
CA GLY A 12 -5.07 3.52 -12.71
C GLY A 12 -5.21 2.07 -13.15
N GLY A 13 -4.63 1.68 -14.29
CA GLY A 13 -4.83 0.37 -14.92
C GLY A 13 -4.53 -0.86 -14.03
N GLU A 14 -3.74 -0.69 -12.97
CA GLU A 14 -3.43 -1.76 -12.01
C GLU A 14 -4.12 -1.58 -10.66
N GLY A 15 -4.98 -0.58 -10.48
CA GLY A 15 -5.61 -0.27 -9.19
C GLY A 15 -4.73 0.56 -8.25
N GLN A 16 -3.59 1.10 -8.70
CA GLN A 16 -2.67 1.88 -7.85
C GLN A 16 -3.28 3.19 -7.30
N LEU A 17 -4.45 3.58 -7.80
CA LEU A 17 -5.21 4.72 -7.29
C LEU A 17 -6.04 4.38 -6.05
N GLY A 18 -6.17 3.10 -5.68
CA GLY A 18 -6.82 2.67 -4.44
C GLY A 18 -8.27 3.12 -4.28
N ASN A 19 -8.99 3.27 -5.39
CA ASN A 19 -10.32 3.89 -5.47
C ASN A 19 -11.40 2.92 -5.97
N GLU A 20 -11.21 1.61 -5.77
CA GLU A 20 -12.10 0.52 -6.22
C GLU A 20 -12.19 0.37 -7.75
N GLY A 21 -11.42 1.14 -8.50
CA GLY A 21 -11.42 1.14 -9.96
C GLY A 21 -10.05 0.85 -10.58
N ARG A 22 -10.09 0.62 -11.89
CA ARG A 22 -8.88 0.50 -12.74
C ARG A 22 -8.79 1.58 -13.81
N LEU A 23 -9.68 2.56 -13.75
CA LEU A 23 -9.69 3.66 -14.71
C LEU A 23 -8.57 4.63 -14.37
N SER A 24 -7.98 5.23 -15.40
CA SER A 24 -7.06 6.35 -15.18
C SER A 24 -7.89 7.60 -14.85
N HIS A 25 -7.47 8.35 -13.85
CA HIS A 25 -8.15 9.57 -13.42
C HIS A 25 -7.26 10.78 -13.73
N PRO A 26 -7.58 11.63 -14.72
CA PRO A 26 -6.78 12.83 -15.00
C PRO A 26 -6.94 13.93 -13.93
N ARG A 27 -7.81 13.71 -12.95
CA ARG A 27 -8.10 14.61 -11.84
C ARG A 27 -8.05 13.83 -10.52
N PRO A 28 -7.83 14.49 -9.38
CA PRO A 28 -7.84 13.85 -8.07
C PRO A 28 -9.08 12.98 -7.87
N SER A 29 -8.86 11.71 -7.56
CA SER A 29 -9.87 10.75 -7.13
C SER A 29 -9.55 10.33 -5.70
N LYS A 30 -10.57 10.15 -4.87
CA LYS A 30 -10.38 9.80 -3.46
C LYS A 30 -9.99 8.31 -3.37
N MET A 31 -8.91 7.99 -2.65
CA MET A 31 -8.67 6.62 -2.18
C MET A 31 -9.73 6.26 -1.15
N VAL A 32 -10.30 5.08 -1.25
CA VAL A 32 -11.47 4.72 -0.45
C VAL A 32 -11.19 3.55 0.48
N GLY A 33 -12.14 3.35 1.39
CA GLY A 33 -12.21 2.22 2.30
C GLY A 33 -13.63 2.09 2.80
N ARG A 34 -13.99 0.87 3.20
CA ARG A 34 -15.36 0.49 3.54
C ARG A 34 -15.37 -0.55 4.65
N ILE A 35 -16.55 -0.73 5.22
CA ILE A 35 -16.86 -1.89 6.07
C ILE A 35 -17.50 -2.94 5.17
N LEU A 36 -16.99 -4.17 5.26
CA LEU A 36 -17.51 -5.34 4.57
C LEU A 36 -18.74 -5.91 5.30
N GLU A 37 -19.46 -6.82 4.66
CA GLU A 37 -20.69 -7.42 5.21
C GLU A 37 -20.45 -8.20 6.52
N ASP A 38 -19.24 -8.75 6.67
CA ASP A 38 -18.79 -9.45 7.89
C ASP A 38 -18.34 -8.50 9.01
N GLY A 39 -18.38 -7.18 8.77
CA GLY A 39 -17.99 -6.15 9.73
C GLY A 39 -16.51 -5.76 9.68
N GLU A 40 -15.69 -6.42 8.85
CA GLU A 40 -14.27 -6.10 8.72
C GLU A 40 -14.03 -4.82 7.91
N ALA A 41 -12.97 -4.09 8.25
CA ALA A 41 -12.61 -2.85 7.56
C ALA A 41 -11.59 -3.12 6.43
N GLU A 42 -11.87 -2.59 5.24
CA GLU A 42 -11.00 -2.65 4.06
C GLU A 42 -10.61 -1.23 3.59
N GLY A 43 -9.49 -1.09 2.91
CA GLY A 43 -9.07 0.20 2.35
C GLY A 43 -8.62 1.18 3.43
N LEU A 44 -8.97 2.46 3.22
CA LEU A 44 -8.66 3.54 4.16
C LEU A 44 -9.75 3.79 5.23
N TYR A 45 -10.62 2.81 5.51
CA TYR A 45 -11.67 3.00 6.52
C TYR A 45 -11.03 3.19 7.92
N GLY A 46 -11.29 4.34 8.55
CA GLY A 46 -10.68 4.68 9.84
C GLY A 46 -9.16 4.91 9.79
N VAL A 47 -8.54 4.89 8.61
CA VAL A 47 -7.10 5.05 8.45
C VAL A 47 -6.75 6.53 8.36
N LYS A 48 -5.86 6.98 9.24
CA LYS A 48 -5.17 8.26 9.09
C LYS A 48 -3.79 8.03 8.49
N ALA A 49 -3.63 8.32 7.21
CA ALA A 49 -2.33 8.26 6.53
C ALA A 49 -1.39 9.36 7.07
N VAL A 50 -0.12 9.00 7.28
CA VAL A 50 0.96 9.91 7.68
C VAL A 50 2.09 9.97 6.66
N ASP A 51 2.20 8.98 5.78
CA ASP A 51 3.12 8.98 4.64
C ASP A 51 2.53 8.14 3.49
N VAL A 52 2.90 8.47 2.25
CA VAL A 52 2.46 7.78 1.04
C VAL A 52 3.61 7.73 0.05
N ALA A 53 3.86 6.56 -0.53
CA ALA A 53 4.84 6.38 -1.60
C ALA A 53 4.20 5.75 -2.83
N ALA A 54 4.39 6.35 -4.00
CA ALA A 54 3.87 5.84 -5.27
C ALA A 54 5.01 5.18 -6.06
N GLY A 55 4.85 3.89 -6.34
CA GLY A 55 5.65 3.17 -7.32
C GLY A 55 5.08 3.33 -8.73
N MET A 56 5.66 2.65 -9.72
CA MET A 56 5.12 2.71 -11.09
C MET A 56 3.75 2.04 -11.20
N TRP A 57 3.54 0.97 -10.43
CA TRP A 57 2.35 0.11 -10.54
C TRP A 57 1.62 -0.11 -9.23
N HIS A 58 2.10 0.43 -8.12
CA HIS A 58 1.53 0.24 -6.79
C HIS A 58 1.70 1.50 -5.93
N THR A 59 0.98 1.56 -4.83
CA THR A 59 1.06 2.65 -3.84
C THR A 59 1.19 2.04 -2.45
N LEU A 60 2.08 2.60 -1.63
CA LEU A 60 2.24 2.30 -0.21
C LEU A 60 1.68 3.44 0.63
N ILE A 61 1.05 3.10 1.75
CA ILE A 61 0.46 4.05 2.68
C ILE A 61 0.88 3.67 4.09
N VAL A 62 1.52 4.59 4.81
CA VAL A 62 1.83 4.42 6.23
C VAL A 62 0.73 5.08 7.04
N ALA A 63 0.03 4.30 7.86
CA ALA A 63 -0.96 4.78 8.79
C ALA A 63 -0.31 5.37 10.05
N HIS A 64 -1.02 6.24 10.78
CA HIS A 64 -0.52 6.91 11.99
C HIS A 64 -0.12 5.95 13.12
N ASN A 65 -0.66 4.73 13.13
CA ASN A 65 -0.32 3.68 14.08
C ASN A 65 0.86 2.81 13.60
N GLY A 66 1.40 3.10 12.41
CA GLY A 66 2.53 2.39 11.81
C GLY A 66 2.19 1.24 10.90
N ILE A 67 0.90 0.91 10.74
CA ILE A 67 0.45 -0.12 9.81
C ILE A 67 0.74 0.35 8.39
N VAL A 68 1.27 -0.55 7.56
CA VAL A 68 1.49 -0.31 6.13
C VAL A 68 0.37 -0.95 5.33
N LEU A 69 -0.21 -0.18 4.44
CA LEU A 69 -1.19 -0.63 3.45
C LEU A 69 -0.58 -0.50 2.05
N ALA A 70 -1.00 -1.37 1.12
CA ALA A 70 -0.58 -1.35 -0.27
C ALA A 70 -1.77 -1.59 -1.21
N CYS A 71 -1.76 -0.94 -2.38
CA CYS A 71 -2.68 -1.22 -3.49
C CYS A 71 -1.97 -1.13 -4.84
N GLY A 72 -2.60 -1.60 -5.90
CA GLY A 72 -2.03 -1.67 -7.24
C GLY A 72 -1.63 -3.08 -7.65
N ARG A 73 -0.68 -3.20 -8.58
CA ARG A 73 -0.16 -4.47 -9.10
C ARG A 73 0.56 -5.27 -8.02
N GLY A 74 0.32 -6.58 -7.97
CA GLY A 74 0.94 -7.51 -7.00
C GLY A 74 1.78 -8.63 -7.61
N ILE A 75 1.88 -8.73 -8.94
CA ILE A 75 2.49 -9.90 -9.59
C ILE A 75 3.99 -10.10 -9.32
N GLU A 76 4.70 -9.05 -8.89
CA GLU A 76 6.12 -9.11 -8.54
C GLU A 76 6.30 -9.21 -7.02
N GLY A 77 5.22 -9.41 -6.27
CA GLY A 77 5.21 -9.42 -4.81
C GLY A 77 5.31 -8.04 -4.18
N GLN A 78 5.20 -6.93 -4.92
CA GLN A 78 5.37 -5.56 -4.39
C GLN A 78 4.28 -5.12 -3.39
N LEU A 79 3.21 -5.91 -3.23
CA LEU A 79 2.20 -5.71 -2.18
C LEU A 79 2.59 -6.39 -0.85
N GLY A 80 3.58 -7.29 -0.86
CA GLY A 80 4.15 -7.88 0.36
C GLY A 80 3.28 -8.94 1.05
N ASP A 81 2.38 -9.56 0.29
CA ASP A 81 1.63 -10.76 0.70
C ASP A 81 2.31 -12.01 0.10
N GLU A 82 2.18 -13.15 0.75
CA GLU A 82 2.78 -14.43 0.31
C GLU A 82 2.11 -15.00 -0.94
N ASP A 83 0.81 -14.73 -1.13
CA ASP A 83 0.02 -15.15 -2.29
C ASP A 83 -1.02 -14.06 -2.66
N PRO A 84 -0.58 -12.89 -3.16
CA PRO A 84 -1.48 -11.80 -3.46
C PRO A 84 -2.25 -12.08 -4.76
N PRO A 85 -3.48 -11.54 -4.88
CA PRO A 85 -4.09 -11.38 -6.20
C PRO A 85 -3.16 -10.58 -7.13
N PRO A 86 -3.31 -10.69 -8.47
CA PRO A 86 -2.45 -9.99 -9.42
C PRO A 86 -2.49 -8.45 -9.25
N TYR A 87 -3.53 -7.93 -8.62
CA TYR A 87 -3.66 -6.55 -8.20
C TYR A 87 -4.64 -6.41 -7.02
N GLN A 88 -4.53 -5.30 -6.28
CA GLN A 88 -5.47 -4.89 -5.24
C GLN A 88 -6.03 -3.50 -5.53
N LEU A 89 -7.36 -3.39 -5.61
CA LEU A 89 -8.08 -2.15 -5.98
C LEU A 89 -8.30 -1.20 -4.79
N LEU A 90 -8.15 -1.74 -3.59
CA LEU A 90 -8.23 -1.04 -2.31
C LEU A 90 -6.89 -1.19 -1.58
N PRO A 91 -6.49 -0.19 -0.78
CA PRO A 91 -5.36 -0.34 0.12
C PRO A 91 -5.59 -1.46 1.13
N CYS A 92 -4.76 -2.49 1.08
CA CYS A 92 -4.84 -3.62 1.98
C CYS A 92 -3.58 -3.74 2.80
N ARG A 93 -3.71 -4.27 4.00
CA ARG A 93 -2.60 -4.36 4.94
C ARG A 93 -1.54 -5.31 4.41
N VAL A 94 -0.28 -4.86 4.37
CA VAL A 94 0.86 -5.71 4.04
C VAL A 94 0.99 -6.79 5.12
N HIS A 95 0.64 -8.04 4.77
CA HIS A 95 0.39 -9.07 5.78
C HIS A 95 1.66 -9.46 6.57
N GLU A 96 2.80 -9.56 5.88
CA GLU A 96 4.06 -9.97 6.50
C GLU A 96 4.59 -8.96 7.53
N LEU A 97 4.48 -7.66 7.23
CA LEU A 97 4.85 -6.60 8.18
C LEU A 97 3.95 -6.62 9.41
N TYR A 98 2.66 -6.91 9.24
CA TYR A 98 1.72 -7.02 10.34
C TYR A 98 2.00 -8.24 11.23
N LYS A 99 2.21 -9.42 10.64
CA LYS A 99 2.61 -10.65 11.37
C LYS A 99 3.85 -10.38 12.23
N LYS A 100 4.85 -9.70 11.68
CA LYS A 100 6.11 -9.33 12.35
C LYS A 100 5.98 -8.12 13.29
N ARG A 101 4.79 -7.53 13.44
CA ARG A 101 4.51 -6.35 14.27
C ARG A 101 5.43 -5.17 13.96
N VAL A 102 5.77 -5.00 12.68
CA VAL A 102 6.59 -3.87 12.22
C VAL A 102 5.77 -2.60 12.32
N VAL A 103 6.40 -1.53 12.81
CA VAL A 103 5.79 -0.21 12.86
C VAL A 103 6.59 0.72 11.96
N ALA A 104 6.05 0.99 10.77
CA ALA A 104 6.66 1.90 9.81
C ALA A 104 6.54 3.37 10.24
N THR A 105 7.51 4.16 9.79
CA THR A 105 7.57 5.62 9.97
C THR A 105 7.60 6.37 8.65
N SER A 106 8.11 5.73 7.60
CA SER A 106 8.13 6.26 6.23
C SER A 106 8.17 5.12 5.22
N ALA A 107 7.79 5.43 3.98
CA ALA A 107 7.80 4.52 2.86
C ALA A 107 8.47 5.13 1.62
N ALA A 108 9.00 4.27 0.76
CA ALA A 108 9.42 4.59 -0.60
C ALA A 108 9.05 3.43 -1.53
N ALA A 109 8.80 3.73 -2.80
CA ALA A 109 8.38 2.74 -3.78
C ALA A 109 9.10 2.98 -5.11
N GLY A 110 9.65 1.91 -5.68
CA GLY A 110 10.26 1.89 -6.99
C GLY A 110 9.27 1.42 -8.08
N ARG A 111 9.82 0.93 -9.20
CA ARG A 111 8.97 0.39 -10.28
C ARG A 111 8.09 -0.76 -9.77
N ASP A 112 8.76 -1.77 -9.24
CA ASP A 112 8.14 -3.03 -8.80
C ASP A 112 8.68 -3.46 -7.43
N HIS A 113 9.29 -2.57 -6.66
CA HIS A 113 9.77 -2.85 -5.30
C HIS A 113 9.32 -1.80 -4.31
N SER A 114 9.28 -2.20 -3.05
CA SER A 114 8.74 -1.47 -1.91
C SER A 114 9.77 -1.41 -0.80
N VAL A 115 9.83 -0.27 -0.11
CA VAL A 115 10.77 -0.04 1.00
C VAL A 115 10.05 0.70 2.12
N ILE A 116 10.26 0.29 3.37
CA ILE A 116 9.84 1.07 4.54
C ILE A 116 10.96 1.18 5.57
N LEU A 117 10.92 2.24 6.36
CA LEU A 117 11.76 2.43 7.54
C LEU A 117 10.88 2.30 8.79
N ASP A 118 11.24 1.42 9.71
CA ASP A 118 10.50 1.22 10.96
C ASP A 118 10.98 2.09 12.12
N ARG A 119 10.21 2.14 13.22
CA ARG A 119 10.56 2.90 14.44
C ARG A 119 11.88 2.47 15.09
N GLN A 120 12.37 1.26 14.79
CA GLN A 120 13.64 0.73 15.28
C GLN A 120 14.79 1.04 14.30
N ARG A 121 14.54 1.89 13.29
CA ARG A 121 15.49 2.25 12.22
C ARG A 121 15.91 1.07 11.35
N ARG A 122 15.11 0.00 11.29
CA ARG A 122 15.32 -1.12 10.37
C ARG A 122 14.66 -0.82 9.04
N VAL A 123 15.34 -1.18 7.96
CA VAL A 123 14.82 -1.07 6.59
C VAL A 123 14.26 -2.42 6.19
N TRP A 124 13.05 -2.40 5.64
CA TRP A 124 12.38 -3.59 5.11
C TRP A 124 12.13 -3.38 3.63
N THR A 125 12.41 -4.40 2.82
CA THR A 125 12.27 -4.34 1.36
C THR A 125 11.57 -5.56 0.81
N TRP A 126 10.69 -5.39 -0.18
CA TRP A 126 10.02 -6.50 -0.88
C TRP A 126 9.67 -6.12 -2.33
N GLY A 127 9.23 -7.09 -3.14
CA GLY A 127 8.87 -6.90 -4.55
C GLY A 127 9.85 -7.53 -5.55
N SER A 128 9.83 -7.07 -6.81
CA SER A 128 10.63 -7.62 -7.91
C SER A 128 12.11 -7.56 -7.59
N GLY A 129 12.67 -8.74 -7.35
CA GLY A 129 14.05 -8.95 -6.92
C GLY A 129 14.94 -9.47 -8.03
N ALA A 130 14.90 -8.90 -9.23
CA ALA A 130 15.76 -9.32 -10.36
C ALA A 130 17.28 -9.33 -10.05
N ASN A 131 17.73 -9.07 -8.82
CA ASN A 131 19.08 -9.40 -8.33
C ASN A 131 19.13 -9.79 -6.83
N GLY A 132 18.21 -10.60 -6.28
CA GLY A 132 18.47 -11.41 -5.07
C GLY A 132 19.07 -10.73 -3.82
N ARG A 133 18.75 -9.44 -3.55
CA ARG A 133 19.26 -8.68 -2.40
C ARG A 133 18.15 -8.03 -1.55
N LEU A 134 16.97 -8.63 -1.48
CA LEU A 134 16.01 -8.25 -0.44
C LEU A 134 16.55 -8.84 0.86
N GLY A 135 17.28 -8.01 1.62
CA GLY A 135 17.94 -8.40 2.86
C GLY A 135 16.93 -8.96 3.86
N GLY A 136 17.30 -10.09 4.47
CA GLY A 136 16.54 -10.72 5.55
C GLY A 136 16.53 -9.92 6.86
#